data_AF-A0A5M3XZ92-F1
#
_entry.id   AF-A0A5M3XZ92-F1
#
_cell.length_a   1.000
_cell.length_b   1.000
_cell.length_c   1.000
_cell.angle_alpha   90.00
_cell.angle_beta   90.00
_cell.angle_gamma   90.00
#
_symmetry.space_group_name_H-M   'P 1'
#
loop_
_entity.id
_entity.type
_entity.pdbx_description
1 polymer ?
#
loop_
_entity_poly.entity_id
_entity_poly.type
_entity_poly.pdbx_seq_one_letter_code
_entity_poly.pdbx_strand_id
1 'polypeptide(L)'
;MERHLRDEYYVVNEGVYRGRRGVPSCVRPSTREEIRRFRFSRLVAPDLSGAGEAGPALSEELLGRLADAMTVQDQAEIDSQPDSVIPAGYTYLGQKIDHDVTMDLTSGSLNSKITVEELLQGRSPALDLDSLYGLGPAHPDSAGFYASDGVRLLMGKNIAGGDMPALDDFDLPRREVPVAGRGTALIPDHRNDENLAVAQIHLAFIRFHNKVVADLAGAGTPSVTLFETARELVVKHYQWMIRHDYLPRIVDPGIVDDVFKYGRRFFETSATQPGDTPTMPVEFSMAAFRFGHSMVRDRYEWNSVFNSDPTAPRHRAQATLQQLFRFSGTGGDRTFDVSLPSDWIADYCRLFDLTTVPGADAAFRRSPAEFNFAKRIDTLVVDFLRRLPPATFGAAAGVSVSDRERNLAFRNLMRANTVGLASGRRAAALLEVEALDDKQILVGSGGADLAGLSEADQRALVANTPLWFYILREAEINGGRLTGVGGRIVAEVFHRAMEGSRHSIVREPSWRPTLGLEPGKFDMPHLLIYAFENRSDLLNRVG
;
A
#
# COMPACT_ATOMS: atom_id res chain seq x y z
N MET A 1 -5.56 -24.51 -1.87
CA MET A 1 -5.39 -24.17 -3.29
C MET A 1 -6.40 -23.09 -3.60
N GLU A 2 -6.12 -21.84 -3.25
CA GLU A 2 -6.97 -20.69 -3.58
C GLU A 2 -6.05 -19.54 -3.97
N ARG A 3 -6.30 -19.02 -5.17
CA ARG A 3 -5.50 -18.00 -5.87
C ARG A 3 -6.08 -16.63 -5.52
N HIS A 4 -5.29 -15.74 -4.93
CA HIS A 4 -5.65 -14.33 -4.71
C HIS A 4 -5.18 -13.40 -5.85
N LEU A 5 -5.43 -13.81 -7.10
CA LEU A 5 -5.49 -12.87 -8.21
C LEU A 5 -6.83 -13.06 -8.87
N ARG A 6 -7.76 -12.20 -8.52
CA ARG A 6 -9.08 -12.21 -9.12
C ARG A 6 -8.95 -11.68 -10.54
N ASP A 7 -9.18 -12.56 -11.50
CA ASP A 7 -9.59 -12.17 -12.86
C ASP A 7 -11.07 -11.76 -12.90
N GLU A 8 -11.72 -11.65 -11.72
CA GLU A 8 -13.10 -11.26 -11.53
C GLU A 8 -13.28 -10.09 -10.54
N TYR A 9 -13.84 -8.97 -10.99
CA TYR A 9 -14.13 -7.81 -10.14
C TYR A 9 -15.64 -7.58 -10.10
N TYR A 10 -16.23 -7.60 -8.91
CA TYR A 10 -17.64 -7.22 -8.75
C TYR A 10 -17.73 -5.71 -8.51
N VAL A 11 -18.31 -5.00 -9.46
CA VAL A 11 -18.59 -3.56 -9.37
C VAL A 11 -20.07 -3.38 -9.06
N VAL A 12 -20.36 -2.68 -7.96
CA VAL A 12 -21.72 -2.40 -7.48
C VAL A 12 -22.53 -1.73 -8.59
N ASN A 13 -23.75 -2.21 -8.81
CA ASN A 13 -24.68 -1.79 -9.88
C ASN A 13 -24.27 -2.14 -11.32
N GLU A 14 -23.10 -2.74 -11.56
CA GLU A 14 -22.64 -3.10 -12.90
C GLU A 14 -22.58 -4.62 -13.11
N GLY A 15 -22.03 -5.37 -12.13
CA GLY A 15 -21.89 -6.82 -12.18
C GLY A 15 -20.46 -7.30 -12.04
N VAL A 16 -20.17 -8.52 -12.50
CA VAL A 16 -18.86 -9.17 -12.41
C VAL A 16 -18.10 -9.01 -13.72
N TYR A 17 -17.05 -8.20 -13.70
CA TYR A 17 -16.09 -8.06 -14.80
C TYR A 17 -15.16 -9.26 -14.84
N ARG A 18 -15.01 -9.88 -16.02
CA ARG A 18 -14.06 -10.97 -16.28
C ARG A 18 -13.12 -10.60 -17.42
N GLY A 19 -11.83 -10.88 -17.24
CA GLY A 19 -10.83 -10.78 -18.29
C GLY A 19 -10.68 -12.09 -19.07
N ARG A 20 -11.14 -12.16 -20.33
CA ARG A 20 -10.69 -13.19 -21.27
C ARG A 20 -10.10 -12.52 -22.49
N ARG A 21 -8.76 -12.56 -22.63
CA ARG A 21 -7.99 -11.92 -23.72
C ARG A 21 -8.24 -10.41 -23.86
N GLY A 22 -8.33 -9.69 -22.74
CA GLY A 22 -8.47 -8.22 -22.74
C GLY A 22 -9.82 -7.67 -23.22
N VAL A 23 -10.79 -8.53 -23.58
CA VAL A 23 -12.16 -8.11 -23.86
C VAL A 23 -12.97 -8.11 -22.56
N PRO A 24 -13.46 -6.94 -22.09
CA PRO A 24 -14.31 -6.88 -20.92
C PRO A 24 -15.60 -7.67 -21.16
N SER A 25 -15.95 -8.57 -20.25
CA SER A 25 -17.31 -9.13 -20.18
C SER A 25 -17.86 -8.91 -18.78
N CYS A 26 -19.08 -8.39 -18.69
CA CYS A 26 -19.76 -8.16 -17.42
C CYS A 26 -20.99 -9.08 -17.32
N VAL A 27 -21.11 -9.80 -16.21
CA VAL A 27 -22.23 -10.72 -15.96
C VAL A 27 -22.91 -10.33 -14.64
N ARG A 28 -24.25 -10.35 -14.60
CA ARG A 28 -25.00 -10.11 -13.37
C ARG A 28 -24.85 -11.30 -12.41
N PRO A 29 -24.30 -11.10 -11.19
CA PRO A 29 -24.17 -12.17 -10.20
C PRO A 29 -25.52 -12.52 -9.53
N SER A 30 -25.57 -13.65 -8.83
CA SER A 30 -26.71 -13.98 -7.97
C SER A 30 -26.71 -13.15 -6.68
N THR A 31 -27.88 -12.91 -6.07
CA THR A 31 -28.03 -12.12 -4.82
C THR A 31 -27.17 -12.64 -3.67
N ARG A 32 -26.90 -13.95 -3.62
CA ARG A 32 -26.05 -14.58 -2.60
C ARG A 32 -24.55 -14.37 -2.85
N GLU A 33 -24.13 -14.26 -4.11
CA GLU A 33 -22.75 -13.92 -4.49
C GLU A 33 -22.47 -12.42 -4.28
N GLU A 34 -23.47 -11.55 -4.49
CA GLU A 34 -23.37 -10.09 -4.29
C GLU A 34 -23.05 -9.69 -2.85
N ILE A 35 -23.68 -10.35 -1.87
CA ILE A 35 -23.47 -10.08 -0.42
C ILE A 35 -22.06 -10.55 0.03
N ARG A 36 -21.40 -11.39 -0.76
CA ARG A 36 -20.17 -12.10 -0.41
C ARG A 36 -18.94 -11.65 -1.19
N ARG A 37 -18.95 -10.46 -1.79
CA ARG A 37 -17.78 -9.93 -2.50
C ARG A 37 -17.41 -8.56 -1.94
N PHE A 38 -16.12 -8.28 -1.84
CA PHE A 38 -15.63 -6.91 -1.65
C PHE A 38 -16.26 -6.00 -2.69
N ARG A 39 -16.83 -4.89 -2.21
CA ARG A 39 -17.68 -4.01 -3.00
C ARG A 39 -16.81 -3.00 -3.71
N PHE A 40 -16.36 -3.34 -4.91
CA PHE A 40 -15.86 -2.30 -5.80
C PHE A 40 -17.02 -1.41 -6.24
N SER A 41 -16.75 -0.14 -6.39
CA SER A 41 -17.66 0.84 -6.98
C SER A 41 -16.93 1.64 -8.03
N ARG A 42 -17.59 2.68 -8.51
CA ARG A 42 -17.05 3.55 -9.54
C ARG A 42 -17.23 4.99 -9.10
N LEU A 43 -16.13 5.73 -9.15
CA LEU A 43 -16.13 7.17 -8.92
C LEU A 43 -16.39 7.90 -10.24
N VAL A 44 -15.80 7.41 -11.33
CA VAL A 44 -15.83 8.03 -12.65
C VAL A 44 -16.54 7.12 -13.64
N ALA A 45 -17.66 7.55 -14.21
CA ALA A 45 -18.44 6.74 -15.16
C ALA A 45 -17.54 6.15 -16.27
N PRO A 46 -17.73 4.87 -16.63
CA PRO A 46 -16.82 4.18 -17.53
C PRO A 46 -16.99 4.71 -18.95
N ASP A 47 -15.97 4.53 -19.78
CA ASP A 47 -15.96 5.02 -21.15
C ASP A 47 -16.74 4.10 -22.11
N LEU A 48 -18.03 3.88 -21.82
CA LEU A 48 -18.90 2.91 -22.50
C LEU A 48 -20.02 3.55 -23.32
N SER A 49 -20.21 4.87 -23.23
CA SER A 49 -21.47 5.49 -23.66
C SER A 49 -21.61 5.67 -25.18
N GLY A 50 -20.54 5.61 -25.98
CA GLY A 50 -20.61 5.83 -27.42
C GLY A 50 -21.25 7.16 -27.87
N ALA A 51 -21.59 8.05 -26.94
CA ALA A 51 -22.40 9.26 -27.14
C ALA A 51 -21.57 10.55 -27.04
N GLY A 52 -20.26 10.43 -26.97
CA GLY A 52 -19.28 11.50 -27.12
C GLY A 52 -17.91 10.82 -27.18
N GLU A 53 -17.07 11.23 -28.13
CA GLU A 53 -15.69 10.82 -28.46
C GLU A 53 -14.94 9.89 -27.46
N ALA A 54 -15.51 8.73 -27.13
CA ALA A 54 -14.84 7.65 -26.44
C ALA A 54 -13.86 7.07 -27.46
N GLY A 55 -12.58 7.47 -27.37
CA GLY A 55 -11.55 6.89 -28.21
C GLY A 55 -11.55 5.36 -28.08
N PRO A 56 -11.25 4.60 -29.14
CA PRO A 56 -11.18 3.15 -29.03
C PRO A 56 -10.24 2.75 -27.89
N ALA A 57 -10.56 1.64 -27.22
CA ALA A 57 -9.65 1.04 -26.24
C ALA A 57 -8.25 0.90 -26.86
N LEU A 58 -7.22 1.28 -26.11
CA LEU A 58 -5.84 1.17 -26.61
C LEU A 58 -5.51 -0.30 -26.89
N SER A 59 -4.82 -0.55 -28.00
CA SER A 59 -4.42 -1.90 -28.38
C SER A 59 -3.43 -2.47 -27.37
N GLU A 60 -3.42 -3.79 -27.19
CA GLU A 60 -2.46 -4.48 -26.33
C GLU A 60 -1.00 -4.14 -26.72
N GLU A 61 -0.74 -3.97 -28.02
CA GLU A 61 0.58 -3.59 -28.53
C GLU A 61 1.00 -2.17 -28.12
N LEU A 62 0.07 -1.21 -28.16
CA LEU A 62 0.33 0.15 -27.68
C LEU A 62 0.53 0.17 -26.16
N LEU A 63 -0.30 -0.57 -25.41
CA LEU A 63 -0.12 -0.71 -23.96
C LEU A 63 1.21 -1.38 -23.60
N GLY A 64 1.66 -2.34 -24.40
CA GLY A 64 3.00 -2.95 -24.28
C GLY A 64 4.12 -1.92 -24.46
N ARG A 65 4.06 -1.12 -25.53
CA ARG A 65 5.06 -0.07 -25.79
C ARG A 65 5.04 1.04 -24.73
N LEU A 66 3.87 1.42 -24.24
CA LEU A 66 3.73 2.35 -23.13
C LEU A 66 4.36 1.77 -21.85
N ALA A 67 4.08 0.50 -21.54
CA ALA A 67 4.67 -0.17 -20.39
C ALA A 67 6.20 -0.32 -20.50
N ASP A 68 6.73 -0.48 -21.72
CA ASP A 68 8.17 -0.48 -21.95
C ASP A 68 8.78 0.91 -21.70
N ALA A 69 8.14 1.98 -22.18
CA ALA A 69 8.59 3.36 -21.96
C ALA A 69 8.54 3.79 -20.48
N MET A 70 7.64 3.19 -19.69
CA MET A 70 7.56 3.41 -18.24
C MET A 70 8.67 2.70 -17.46
N THR A 71 9.46 1.82 -18.09
CA THR A 71 10.51 1.05 -17.39
C THR A 71 11.89 1.47 -17.87
N VAL A 72 12.75 1.90 -16.94
CA VAL A 72 14.14 2.22 -17.27
C VAL A 72 14.99 0.97 -17.13
N GLN A 73 15.77 0.65 -18.16
CA GLN A 73 16.56 -0.59 -18.21
C GLN A 73 18.02 -0.39 -17.79
N ASP A 74 18.56 0.82 -17.98
CA ASP A 74 19.94 1.12 -17.68
C ASP A 74 20.10 1.54 -16.21
N GLN A 75 20.99 0.87 -15.48
CA GLN A 75 21.19 1.15 -14.06
C GLN A 75 21.77 2.55 -13.83
N ALA A 76 22.65 3.03 -14.71
CA ALA A 76 23.20 4.38 -14.56
C ALA A 76 22.12 5.43 -14.80
N GLU A 77 21.18 5.17 -15.71
CA GLU A 77 19.99 6.00 -15.90
C GLU A 77 19.08 5.98 -14.66
N ILE A 78 18.81 4.81 -14.07
CA ILE A 78 18.05 4.67 -12.81
C ILE A 78 18.72 5.44 -11.66
N ASP A 79 20.04 5.32 -11.54
CA ASP A 79 20.81 5.96 -10.48
C ASP A 79 20.88 7.49 -10.69
N SER A 80 20.81 7.95 -11.95
CA SER A 80 20.76 9.36 -12.30
C SER A 80 19.38 10.00 -12.11
N GLN A 81 18.32 9.19 -12.00
CA GLN A 81 16.97 9.72 -11.77
C GLN A 81 16.88 10.39 -10.40
N PRO A 82 16.32 11.60 -10.34
CA PRO A 82 16.19 12.33 -9.10
C PRO A 82 15.28 11.59 -8.11
N ASP A 83 15.77 11.44 -6.88
CA ASP A 83 14.94 11.01 -5.77
C ASP A 83 13.95 12.12 -5.36
N SER A 84 12.90 11.74 -4.64
CA SER A 84 11.97 12.68 -4.01
C SER A 84 12.56 13.21 -2.69
N VAL A 85 11.83 14.12 -2.04
CA VAL A 85 12.10 14.54 -0.65
C VAL A 85 11.42 13.64 0.38
N ILE A 86 10.70 12.61 -0.05
CA ILE A 86 9.90 11.74 0.81
C ILE A 86 10.82 10.60 1.30
N PRO A 87 10.90 10.32 2.62
CA PRO A 87 11.64 9.15 3.10
C PRO A 87 11.11 7.83 2.50
N ALA A 88 11.99 6.91 2.15
CA ALA A 88 11.62 5.67 1.45
C ALA A 88 10.68 4.77 2.25
N GLY A 89 10.64 4.90 3.59
CA GLY A 89 9.68 4.20 4.43
C GLY A 89 8.22 4.53 4.07
N TYR A 90 7.93 5.72 3.54
CA TYR A 90 6.57 6.10 3.14
C TYR A 90 6.06 5.34 1.91
N THR A 91 6.95 4.83 1.05
CA THR A 91 6.57 3.92 -0.05
C THR A 91 5.88 2.68 0.51
N TYR A 92 6.49 2.07 1.54
CA TYR A 92 6.01 0.83 2.14
C TYR A 92 4.92 1.05 3.19
N LEU A 93 4.89 2.22 3.85
CA LEU A 93 3.72 2.64 4.62
C LEU A 93 2.49 2.76 3.70
N GLY A 94 2.66 3.31 2.50
CA GLY A 94 1.61 3.34 1.48
C GLY A 94 1.09 1.96 1.10
N GLN A 95 1.99 1.00 0.93
CA GLN A 95 1.61 -0.39 0.66
C GLN A 95 0.85 -1.02 1.85
N LYS A 96 1.28 -0.80 3.10
CA LYS A 96 0.56 -1.24 4.30
C LYS A 96 -0.85 -0.64 4.37
N ILE A 97 -1.01 0.63 3.98
CA ILE A 97 -2.31 1.32 3.92
C ILE A 97 -3.17 0.77 2.77
N ASP A 98 -2.59 0.48 1.60
CA ASP A 98 -3.30 -0.16 0.48
C ASP A 98 -3.86 -1.51 0.91
N HIS A 99 -3.08 -2.30 1.64
CA HIS A 99 -3.53 -3.60 2.16
C HIS A 99 -4.72 -3.46 3.11
N ASP A 100 -4.68 -2.45 3.99
CA ASP A 100 -5.78 -2.15 4.91
C ASP A 100 -7.07 -1.78 4.18
N VAL A 101 -6.99 -0.91 3.17
CA VAL A 101 -8.19 -0.39 2.52
C VAL A 101 -8.71 -1.29 1.39
N THR A 102 -7.94 -2.27 0.91
CA THR A 102 -8.32 -3.12 -0.25
C THR A 102 -8.54 -4.60 0.07
N MET A 103 -8.49 -5.01 1.34
CA MET A 103 -8.62 -6.42 1.71
C MET A 103 -10.02 -6.99 1.47
N ASP A 104 -10.08 -8.21 0.91
CA ASP A 104 -11.31 -9.01 0.82
C ASP A 104 -11.20 -10.32 1.61
N LEU A 105 -11.93 -10.40 2.74
CA LEU A 105 -11.98 -11.57 3.63
C LEU A 105 -13.02 -12.64 3.26
N THR A 106 -13.62 -12.60 2.07
CA THR A 106 -14.77 -13.47 1.68
C THR A 106 -14.45 -14.93 1.40
N SER A 107 -13.18 -15.31 1.27
CA SER A 107 -12.78 -16.70 1.01
C SER A 107 -12.75 -17.58 2.28
N GLY A 108 -12.68 -16.98 3.48
CA GLY A 108 -12.33 -17.73 4.71
C GLY A 108 -13.47 -18.39 5.49
N SER A 109 -14.72 -17.95 5.34
CA SER A 109 -15.81 -18.33 6.26
C SER A 109 -17.00 -18.96 5.54
N LEU A 110 -16.95 -20.28 5.33
CA LEU A 110 -18.12 -21.04 4.87
C LEU A 110 -19.09 -21.41 6.00
N ASN A 111 -18.68 -21.34 7.28
CA ASN A 111 -19.40 -22.02 8.38
C ASN A 111 -19.59 -21.24 9.71
N SER A 112 -19.23 -19.96 9.86
CA SER A 112 -19.48 -19.21 11.11
C SER A 112 -20.69 -18.28 11.04
N LYS A 113 -21.37 -18.09 12.18
CA LYS A 113 -22.47 -17.13 12.38
C LYS A 113 -21.90 -15.72 12.54
N ILE A 114 -21.49 -15.11 11.43
CA ILE A 114 -21.10 -13.69 11.39
C ILE A 114 -22.38 -12.86 11.17
N THR A 115 -22.57 -11.79 11.93
CA THR A 115 -23.69 -10.84 11.68
C THR A 115 -23.53 -10.16 10.32
N VAL A 116 -24.60 -9.64 9.74
CA VAL A 116 -24.51 -8.92 8.45
C VAL A 116 -23.61 -7.68 8.61
N GLU A 117 -23.65 -7.04 9.77
CA GLU A 117 -22.86 -5.87 10.12
C GLU A 117 -21.36 -6.20 10.23
N GLU A 118 -20.97 -7.25 10.95
CA GLU A 118 -19.56 -7.70 11.05
C GLU A 118 -19.03 -8.20 9.69
N LEU A 119 -19.90 -8.84 8.93
CA LEU A 119 -19.63 -9.34 7.59
C LEU A 119 -19.45 -8.20 6.59
N LEU A 120 -20.16 -7.08 6.73
CA LEU A 120 -20.01 -5.91 5.89
C LEU A 120 -18.85 -5.00 6.34
N GLN A 121 -18.64 -4.84 7.65
CA GLN A 121 -17.56 -4.01 8.21
C GLN A 121 -16.19 -4.64 7.96
N GLY A 122 -16.00 -5.94 8.21
CA GLY A 122 -14.77 -6.68 7.88
C GLY A 122 -14.56 -6.98 6.39
N ARG A 123 -15.32 -6.32 5.51
CA ARG A 123 -15.22 -6.42 4.04
C ARG A 123 -15.25 -5.07 3.36
N SER A 124 -15.39 -3.99 4.12
CA SER A 124 -15.50 -2.65 3.59
C SER A 124 -14.12 -1.98 3.62
N PRO A 125 -13.78 -1.15 2.63
CA PRO A 125 -12.58 -0.33 2.60
C PRO A 125 -12.60 0.77 3.67
N ALA A 126 -12.60 0.36 4.92
CA ALA A 126 -12.49 1.22 6.08
C ALA A 126 -11.04 1.21 6.59
N LEU A 127 -10.57 2.33 7.12
CA LEU A 127 -9.25 2.41 7.75
C LEU A 127 -9.39 2.06 9.23
N ASP A 128 -9.58 0.78 9.53
CA ASP A 128 -9.84 0.25 10.87
C ASP A 128 -8.81 -0.78 11.35
N LEU A 129 -7.72 -0.94 10.60
CA LEU A 129 -6.64 -1.88 10.85
C LEU A 129 -7.11 -3.35 10.90
N ASP A 130 -8.12 -3.74 10.12
CA ASP A 130 -8.50 -5.14 9.95
C ASP A 130 -7.32 -6.01 9.47
N SER A 131 -6.41 -5.44 8.69
CA SER A 131 -5.19 -6.09 8.23
C SER A 131 -4.22 -6.43 9.38
N LEU A 132 -4.36 -5.77 10.54
CA LEU A 132 -3.61 -6.00 11.77
C LEU A 132 -4.38 -6.84 12.80
N TYR A 133 -5.70 -6.60 12.94
CA TYR A 133 -6.52 -7.22 13.99
C TYR A 133 -7.32 -8.45 13.54
N GLY A 134 -7.51 -8.63 12.23
CA GLY A 134 -8.47 -9.59 11.69
C GLY A 134 -9.87 -9.35 12.27
N LEU A 135 -10.56 -10.44 12.60
CA LEU A 135 -11.87 -10.42 13.24
C LEU A 135 -11.80 -10.28 14.78
N GLY A 136 -10.60 -10.03 15.33
CA GLY A 136 -10.37 -9.89 16.76
C GLY A 136 -10.01 -11.18 17.50
N PRO A 137 -9.56 -11.09 18.77
CA PRO A 137 -8.97 -12.21 19.52
C PRO A 137 -9.96 -13.32 19.88
N ALA A 138 -11.25 -13.00 19.97
CA ALA A 138 -12.30 -13.97 20.30
C ALA A 138 -12.76 -14.79 19.08
N HIS A 139 -12.43 -14.36 17.85
CA HIS A 139 -12.86 -15.05 16.64
C HIS A 139 -11.93 -16.23 16.33
N PRO A 140 -12.44 -17.46 16.08
CA PRO A 140 -11.60 -18.64 15.84
C PRO A 140 -10.57 -18.46 14.71
N ASP A 141 -10.94 -17.77 13.64
CA ASP A 141 -10.07 -17.53 12.49
C ASP A 141 -8.98 -16.47 12.75
N SER A 142 -9.05 -15.73 13.85
CA SER A 142 -8.10 -14.66 14.20
C SER A 142 -7.40 -14.87 15.53
N ALA A 143 -7.92 -15.73 16.41
CA ALA A 143 -7.32 -16.05 17.71
C ALA A 143 -5.85 -16.48 17.61
N GLY A 144 -5.46 -17.13 16.51
CA GLY A 144 -4.07 -17.56 16.25
C GLY A 144 -3.06 -16.43 16.00
N PHE A 145 -3.51 -15.17 15.91
CA PHE A 145 -2.65 -13.98 15.78
C PHE A 145 -2.34 -13.32 17.13
N TYR A 146 -3.00 -13.76 18.20
CA TYR A 146 -2.94 -13.16 19.52
C TYR A 146 -2.19 -14.04 20.52
N ALA A 147 -1.60 -13.39 21.52
CA ALA A 147 -1.04 -14.06 22.68
C ALA A 147 -2.16 -14.70 23.53
N SER A 148 -1.76 -15.55 24.48
CA SER A 148 -2.70 -16.28 25.35
C SER A 148 -3.55 -15.38 26.25
N ASP A 149 -3.17 -14.11 26.43
CA ASP A 149 -3.98 -13.11 27.14
C ASP A 149 -5.17 -12.60 26.32
N GLY A 150 -5.24 -12.90 25.02
CA GLY A 150 -6.31 -12.45 24.14
C GLY A 150 -6.34 -10.93 23.91
N VAL A 151 -5.22 -10.23 24.16
CA VAL A 151 -5.12 -8.77 24.01
C VAL A 151 -3.91 -8.38 23.19
N ARG A 152 -2.74 -8.96 23.46
CA ARG A 152 -1.50 -8.67 22.71
C ARG A 152 -1.46 -9.46 21.42
N LEU A 153 -0.89 -8.86 20.39
CA LEU A 153 -0.59 -9.51 19.11
C LEU A 153 0.75 -10.25 19.22
N LEU A 154 0.86 -11.40 18.55
CA LEU A 154 2.09 -12.19 18.54
C LEU A 154 3.22 -11.46 17.81
N MET A 155 4.43 -11.54 18.35
CA MET A 155 5.67 -11.15 17.68
C MET A 155 6.55 -12.39 17.49
N GLY A 156 7.27 -12.43 16.38
CA GLY A 156 8.05 -13.59 15.98
C GLY A 156 9.50 -13.53 16.41
N LYS A 157 10.12 -14.71 16.42
CA LYS A 157 11.55 -14.88 16.61
C LYS A 157 12.25 -15.01 15.27
N ASN A 158 13.34 -14.27 15.12
CA ASN A 158 14.20 -14.34 13.94
C ASN A 158 15.21 -15.52 14.09
N ILE A 159 16.03 -15.80 13.08
CA ILE A 159 17.15 -16.74 13.21
C ILE A 159 18.49 -16.00 13.24
N ALA A 160 19.54 -16.66 13.74
CA ALA A 160 20.89 -16.13 13.64
C ALA A 160 21.28 -15.92 12.17
N GLY A 161 21.89 -14.78 11.89
CA GLY A 161 22.29 -14.35 10.56
C GLY A 161 23.57 -13.52 10.62
N GLY A 162 24.51 -13.79 9.70
CA GLY A 162 25.87 -13.26 9.79
C GLY A 162 26.51 -13.63 11.13
N ASP A 163 27.08 -12.64 11.82
CA ASP A 163 27.69 -12.79 13.15
C ASP A 163 26.73 -12.43 14.30
N MET A 164 25.43 -12.27 14.01
CA MET A 164 24.42 -11.83 14.97
C MET A 164 23.61 -13.02 15.50
N PRO A 165 23.30 -13.07 16.82
CA PRO A 165 22.47 -14.12 17.38
C PRO A 165 21.00 -13.95 16.98
N ALA A 166 20.22 -15.03 17.13
CA ALA A 166 18.77 -14.94 17.04
C ALA A 166 18.21 -14.01 18.14
N LEU A 167 17.17 -13.26 17.81
CA LEU A 167 16.50 -12.28 18.64
C LEU A 167 14.98 -12.49 18.57
N ASP A 168 14.34 -12.34 19.72
CA ASP A 168 12.89 -12.34 19.84
C ASP A 168 12.33 -10.95 19.44
N ASP A 169 11.11 -10.93 18.91
CA ASP A 169 10.35 -9.72 18.57
C ASP A 169 10.87 -8.86 17.40
N PHE A 170 11.74 -9.41 16.55
CA PHE A 170 12.30 -8.72 15.37
C PHE A 170 11.90 -9.35 14.02
N ASP A 171 10.97 -10.30 14.03
CA ASP A 171 10.32 -10.84 12.83
C ASP A 171 8.80 -10.92 13.07
N LEU A 172 8.04 -11.08 12.00
CA LEU A 172 6.63 -11.46 12.09
C LEU A 172 6.52 -12.85 12.73
N PRO A 173 5.46 -13.14 13.50
CA PRO A 173 5.23 -14.50 13.99
C PRO A 173 5.07 -15.44 12.79
N ARG A 174 5.76 -16.58 12.77
CA ARG A 174 5.74 -17.52 11.63
C ARG A 174 5.30 -18.92 12.06
N ARG A 175 4.63 -19.64 11.16
CA ARG A 175 4.22 -21.04 11.38
C ARG A 175 5.43 -21.98 11.44
N GLU A 176 5.54 -22.74 12.54
CA GLU A 176 6.59 -23.74 12.78
C GLU A 176 6.21 -25.17 12.28
N VAL A 177 5.20 -25.29 11.41
CA VAL A 177 4.59 -26.59 11.03
C VAL A 177 5.50 -27.39 10.08
N PRO A 178 5.51 -28.75 10.13
CA PRO A 178 6.32 -29.57 9.23
C PRO A 178 5.77 -29.54 7.80
N VAL A 179 6.62 -29.11 6.86
CA VAL A 179 6.52 -29.29 5.39
C VAL A 179 5.56 -28.36 4.62
N ALA A 180 4.29 -28.18 4.98
CA ALA A 180 3.37 -27.32 4.20
C ALA A 180 3.09 -25.98 4.90
N GLY A 181 3.57 -24.87 4.32
CA GLY A 181 3.32 -23.52 4.84
C GLY A 181 4.25 -23.09 6.00
N ARG A 182 5.34 -23.81 6.22
CA ARG A 182 6.42 -23.40 7.13
C ARG A 182 6.97 -22.03 6.72
N GLY A 183 7.22 -21.15 7.70
CA GLY A 183 7.70 -19.79 7.44
C GLY A 183 6.63 -18.77 7.03
N THR A 184 5.36 -19.19 6.85
CA THR A 184 4.25 -18.26 6.58
C THR A 184 3.99 -17.38 7.79
N ALA A 185 3.89 -16.07 7.59
CA ALA A 185 3.51 -15.14 8.65
C ALA A 185 2.11 -15.43 9.20
N LEU A 186 1.98 -15.43 10.53
CA LEU A 186 0.76 -15.55 11.30
C LEU A 186 0.16 -14.16 11.53
N ILE A 187 -0.29 -13.55 10.45
CA ILE A 187 -0.92 -12.23 10.45
C ILE A 187 -2.25 -12.27 9.68
N PRO A 188 -3.21 -11.38 9.97
CA PRO A 188 -4.50 -11.39 9.29
C PRO A 188 -4.41 -11.18 7.78
N ASP A 189 -3.63 -10.20 7.35
CA ASP A 189 -3.37 -9.97 5.92
C ASP A 189 -1.96 -10.40 5.53
N HIS A 190 -1.87 -11.58 4.91
CA HIS A 190 -0.63 -12.14 4.39
C HIS A 190 0.12 -11.24 3.39
N ARG A 191 -0.55 -10.28 2.74
CA ARG A 191 0.12 -9.33 1.84
C ARG A 191 1.10 -8.42 2.58
N ASN A 192 0.94 -8.25 3.88
CA ASN A 192 1.91 -7.56 4.71
C ASN A 192 3.22 -8.34 4.93
N ASP A 193 3.38 -9.51 4.30
CA ASP A 193 4.65 -10.26 4.18
C ASP A 193 5.00 -10.48 2.68
N GLU A 194 4.73 -9.48 1.82
CA GLU A 194 5.10 -9.43 0.38
C GLU A 194 6.53 -8.98 0.12
N ASN A 195 7.08 -8.16 0.99
CA ASN A 195 8.48 -7.81 0.99
C ASN A 195 8.90 -7.43 2.41
N LEU A 196 10.19 -7.53 2.68
CA LEU A 196 10.73 -7.33 4.01
C LEU A 196 10.42 -5.94 4.60
N ALA A 197 10.39 -4.89 3.78
CA ALA A 197 10.12 -3.54 4.27
C ALA A 197 8.68 -3.40 4.78
N VAL A 198 7.69 -3.94 4.06
CA VAL A 198 6.29 -3.97 4.54
C VAL A 198 6.14 -4.87 5.76
N ALA A 199 6.83 -6.03 5.79
CA ALA A 199 6.80 -6.95 6.93
C ALA A 199 7.32 -6.29 8.22
N GLN A 200 8.41 -5.54 8.13
CA GLN A 200 8.98 -4.81 9.26
C GLN A 200 8.07 -3.64 9.68
N ILE A 201 7.49 -2.89 8.73
CA ILE A 201 6.48 -1.87 9.08
C ILE A 201 5.27 -2.51 9.77
N HIS A 202 4.77 -3.65 9.29
CA HIS A 202 3.67 -4.36 9.93
C HIS A 202 4.02 -4.80 11.36
N LEU A 203 5.25 -5.29 11.57
CA LEU A 203 5.78 -5.60 12.91
C LEU A 203 5.84 -4.36 13.81
N ALA A 204 6.19 -3.19 13.27
CA ALA A 204 6.16 -1.94 14.03
C ALA A 204 4.74 -1.57 14.50
N PHE A 205 3.70 -1.84 13.69
CA PHE A 205 2.30 -1.67 14.10
C PHE A 205 1.86 -2.70 15.16
N ILE A 206 2.31 -3.96 15.06
CA ILE A 206 2.11 -4.97 16.13
C ILE A 206 2.72 -4.49 17.45
N ARG A 207 3.98 -4.02 17.39
CA ARG A 207 4.69 -3.48 18.55
C ARG A 207 3.99 -2.24 19.12
N PHE A 208 3.50 -1.35 18.25
CA PHE A 208 2.72 -0.18 18.65
C PHE A 208 1.48 -0.56 19.46
N HIS A 209 0.66 -1.48 18.95
CA HIS A 209 -0.50 -2.00 19.69
C HIS A 209 -0.10 -2.60 21.04
N ASN A 210 0.93 -3.45 21.06
CA ASN A 210 1.39 -4.10 22.29
C ASN A 210 1.89 -3.09 23.33
N LYS A 211 2.54 -2.00 22.90
CA LYS A 211 2.96 -0.90 23.79
C LYS A 211 1.76 -0.12 24.34
N VAL A 212 0.76 0.17 23.50
CA VAL A 212 -0.49 0.81 23.95
C VAL A 212 -1.21 -0.05 24.98
N VAL A 213 -1.30 -1.36 24.75
CA VAL A 213 -1.88 -2.31 25.71
C VAL A 213 -1.14 -2.27 27.04
N ALA A 214 0.20 -2.29 27.03
CA ALA A 214 1.01 -2.24 28.24
C ALA A 214 0.76 -0.94 29.04
N ASP A 215 0.71 0.21 28.35
CA ASP A 215 0.48 1.51 29.00
C ASP A 215 -0.93 1.62 29.58
N LEU A 216 -1.95 1.18 28.84
CA LEU A 216 -3.34 1.19 29.31
C LEU A 216 -3.54 0.24 30.51
N ALA A 217 -2.91 -0.93 30.49
CA ALA A 217 -2.92 -1.86 31.61
C ALA A 217 -2.22 -1.26 32.84
N GLY A 218 -1.06 -0.63 32.65
CA GLY A 218 -0.33 0.08 33.70
C GLY A 218 -1.12 1.27 34.29
N ALA A 219 -1.95 1.92 33.48
CA ALA A 219 -2.87 2.98 33.90
C ALA A 219 -4.16 2.46 34.57
N GLY A 220 -4.34 1.14 34.71
CA GLY A 220 -5.48 0.53 35.39
C GLY A 220 -6.72 0.30 34.53
N THR A 221 -6.59 0.30 33.20
CA THR A 221 -7.71 -0.03 32.30
C THR A 221 -8.17 -1.48 32.57
N PRO A 222 -9.48 -1.73 32.81
CA PRO A 222 -9.98 -3.07 33.09
C PRO A 222 -9.69 -4.07 31.95
N SER A 223 -9.29 -5.30 32.29
CA SER A 223 -8.93 -6.33 31.29
C SER A 223 -10.04 -6.63 30.28
N VAL A 224 -11.31 -6.52 30.68
CA VAL A 224 -12.48 -6.77 29.81
C VAL A 224 -12.63 -5.72 28.69
N THR A 225 -12.17 -4.49 28.89
CA THR A 225 -12.23 -3.42 27.89
C THR A 225 -10.88 -3.15 27.24
N LEU A 226 -9.80 -3.68 27.80
CA LEU A 226 -8.42 -3.33 27.44
C LEU A 226 -8.13 -3.46 25.94
N PHE A 227 -8.57 -4.55 25.30
CA PHE A 227 -8.35 -4.75 23.87
C PHE A 227 -9.08 -3.69 23.01
N GLU A 228 -10.37 -3.46 23.26
CA GLU A 228 -11.17 -2.51 22.47
C GLU A 228 -10.70 -1.06 22.72
N THR A 229 -10.34 -0.71 23.96
CA THR A 229 -9.74 0.61 24.25
C THR A 229 -8.41 0.80 23.53
N ALA A 230 -7.54 -0.23 23.51
CA ALA A 230 -6.28 -0.17 22.79
C ALA A 230 -6.48 -0.05 21.28
N ARG A 231 -7.38 -0.86 20.70
CA ARG A 231 -7.72 -0.83 19.28
C ARG A 231 -8.27 0.53 18.86
N GLU A 232 -9.19 1.10 19.62
CA GLU A 232 -9.72 2.44 19.35
C GLU A 232 -8.60 3.48 19.27
N LEU A 233 -7.71 3.47 20.26
CA LEU A 233 -6.63 4.43 20.34
C LEU A 233 -5.64 4.27 19.18
N VAL A 234 -5.25 3.03 18.86
CA VAL A 234 -4.34 2.71 17.75
C VAL A 234 -4.94 3.12 16.40
N VAL A 235 -6.21 2.79 16.15
CA VAL A 235 -6.90 3.15 14.90
C VAL A 235 -6.99 4.67 14.73
N LYS A 236 -7.36 5.41 15.77
CA LYS A 236 -7.45 6.88 15.68
C LYS A 236 -6.08 7.54 15.45
N HIS A 237 -5.02 7.03 16.08
CA HIS A 237 -3.65 7.52 15.82
C HIS A 237 -3.16 7.18 14.41
N TYR A 238 -3.50 5.99 13.90
CA TYR A 238 -3.22 5.60 12.51
C TYR A 238 -3.93 6.50 11.49
N GLN A 239 -5.22 6.77 11.68
CA GLN A 239 -5.96 7.69 10.81
C GLN A 239 -5.39 9.11 10.87
N TRP A 240 -4.97 9.56 12.06
CA TRP A 240 -4.35 10.86 12.24
C TRP A 240 -3.04 10.97 11.47
N MET A 241 -2.17 9.98 11.60
CA MET A 241 -0.93 9.87 10.82
C MET A 241 -1.23 9.89 9.32
N ILE A 242 -2.23 9.15 8.87
CA ILE A 242 -2.59 9.15 7.45
C ILE A 242 -2.97 10.55 6.98
N ARG A 243 -3.88 11.21 7.70
CA ARG A 243 -4.40 12.54 7.31
C ARG A 243 -3.34 13.62 7.37
N HIS A 244 -2.53 13.63 8.43
CA HIS A 244 -1.66 14.76 8.76
C HIS A 244 -0.19 14.57 8.37
N ASP A 245 0.21 13.35 7.98
CA ASP A 245 1.59 13.04 7.60
C ASP A 245 1.67 12.30 6.27
N TYR A 246 0.98 11.16 6.09
CA TYR A 246 1.06 10.40 4.84
C TYR A 246 0.47 11.18 3.66
N LEU A 247 -0.80 11.59 3.72
CA LEU A 247 -1.50 12.25 2.61
C LEU A 247 -0.81 13.54 2.15
N PRO A 248 -0.38 14.48 3.03
CA PRO A 248 0.28 15.72 2.58
C PRO A 248 1.65 15.51 1.94
N ARG A 249 2.27 14.33 2.10
CA ARG A 249 3.52 13.97 1.40
C ARG A 249 3.26 13.60 -0.05
N ILE A 250 2.19 12.87 -0.31
CA ILE A 250 1.91 12.27 -1.62
C ILE A 250 0.87 13.04 -2.43
N VAL A 251 -0.04 13.78 -1.79
CA VAL A 251 -1.10 14.58 -2.41
C VAL A 251 -0.82 16.06 -2.14
N ASP A 252 -1.23 16.94 -3.05
CA ASP A 252 -1.26 18.38 -2.80
C ASP A 252 -1.96 18.69 -1.47
N PRO A 253 -1.28 19.32 -0.50
CA PRO A 253 -1.87 19.63 0.81
C PRO A 253 -3.17 20.45 0.72
N GLY A 254 -3.31 21.32 -0.29
CA GLY A 254 -4.52 22.09 -0.53
C GLY A 254 -5.72 21.22 -0.89
N ILE A 255 -5.52 20.11 -1.62
CA ILE A 255 -6.60 19.14 -1.91
C ILE A 255 -6.97 18.37 -0.65
N VAL A 256 -5.97 17.94 0.14
CA VAL A 256 -6.21 17.25 1.41
C VAL A 256 -7.01 18.13 2.36
N ASP A 257 -6.59 19.39 2.54
CA ASP A 257 -7.27 20.35 3.40
C ASP A 257 -8.69 20.65 2.90
N ASP A 258 -8.89 20.83 1.60
CA ASP A 258 -10.20 21.05 1.00
C ASP A 258 -11.17 19.89 1.31
N VAL A 259 -10.77 18.65 1.06
CA VAL A 259 -11.60 17.47 1.30
C VAL A 259 -11.91 17.29 2.79
N PHE A 260 -10.91 17.39 3.66
CA PHE A 260 -11.11 17.17 5.10
C PHE A 260 -11.78 18.35 5.82
N LYS A 261 -11.87 19.52 5.19
CA LYS A 261 -12.58 20.70 5.72
C LYS A 261 -14.00 20.83 5.20
N TYR A 262 -14.23 20.57 3.92
CA TYR A 262 -15.52 20.80 3.26
C TYR A 262 -16.24 19.50 2.86
N GLY A 263 -15.62 18.35 3.07
CA GLY A 263 -16.19 17.04 2.75
C GLY A 263 -15.93 16.61 1.30
N ARG A 264 -16.48 15.45 0.94
CA ARG A 264 -16.36 14.84 -0.39
C ARG A 264 -17.32 15.49 -1.38
N ARG A 265 -16.90 15.66 -2.63
CA ARG A 265 -17.70 16.24 -3.72
C ARG A 265 -18.06 15.24 -4.82
N PHE A 266 -17.31 14.16 -4.97
CA PHE A 266 -17.44 13.25 -6.10
C PHE A 266 -17.66 11.80 -5.66
N PHE A 267 -17.08 11.38 -4.54
CA PHE A 267 -17.18 10.01 -4.06
C PHE A 267 -18.10 9.88 -2.84
N GLU A 268 -19.16 9.06 -2.97
CA GLU A 268 -20.12 8.77 -1.89
C GLU A 268 -20.46 10.01 -1.04
N THR A 269 -21.01 11.02 -1.72
CA THR A 269 -21.24 12.37 -1.17
C THR A 269 -22.43 12.46 -0.23
N SER A 270 -23.33 11.47 -0.27
CA SER A 270 -24.47 11.38 0.64
C SER A 270 -24.01 11.34 2.10
N ALA A 271 -24.81 11.96 2.97
CA ALA A 271 -24.60 11.85 4.42
C ALA A 271 -24.66 10.36 4.84
N THR A 272 -23.67 9.93 5.60
CA THR A 272 -23.58 8.54 6.07
C THR A 272 -24.66 8.25 7.12
N GLN A 273 -25.35 7.13 6.97
CA GLN A 273 -26.29 6.59 7.95
C GLN A 273 -25.62 5.52 8.83
N PRO A 274 -26.13 5.25 10.04
CA PRO A 274 -25.67 4.11 10.84
C PRO A 274 -25.78 2.80 10.04
N GLY A 275 -24.66 2.13 9.81
CA GLY A 275 -24.59 0.91 9.00
C GLY A 275 -24.04 1.11 7.58
N ASP A 276 -23.85 2.36 7.12
CA ASP A 276 -23.29 2.64 5.79
C ASP A 276 -21.79 2.33 5.72
N THR A 277 -21.45 1.23 5.06
CA THR A 277 -20.07 0.86 4.78
C THR A 277 -19.56 1.50 3.50
N PRO A 278 -18.29 1.93 3.47
CA PRO A 278 -17.70 2.50 2.25
C PRO A 278 -17.62 1.44 1.15
N THR A 279 -17.59 1.86 -0.11
CA THR A 279 -17.18 1.02 -1.23
C THR A 279 -15.80 1.41 -1.74
N MET A 280 -15.17 0.59 -2.60
CA MET A 280 -13.83 0.83 -3.10
C MET A 280 -13.87 1.20 -4.59
N PRO A 281 -13.60 2.45 -4.98
CA PRO A 281 -13.55 2.80 -6.40
C PRO A 281 -12.49 2.01 -7.15
N VAL A 282 -12.85 1.52 -8.33
CA VAL A 282 -11.88 0.91 -9.26
C VAL A 282 -10.84 1.93 -9.72
N GLU A 283 -11.21 3.21 -9.84
CA GLU A 283 -10.27 4.29 -10.15
C GLU A 283 -9.20 4.47 -9.07
N PHE A 284 -9.55 4.29 -7.79
CA PHE A 284 -8.59 4.33 -6.69
C PHE A 284 -7.69 3.10 -6.69
N SER A 285 -8.31 1.91 -6.63
CA SER A 285 -7.60 0.63 -6.41
C SER A 285 -6.79 0.14 -7.62
N MET A 286 -7.12 0.59 -8.84
CA MET A 286 -6.47 0.15 -10.07
C MET A 286 -5.71 1.27 -10.80
N ALA A 287 -5.83 2.53 -10.36
CA ALA A 287 -5.08 3.64 -10.94
C ALA A 287 -4.50 4.58 -9.87
N ALA A 288 -5.34 5.37 -9.20
CA ALA A 288 -4.88 6.50 -8.41
C ALA A 288 -3.97 6.11 -7.23
N PHE A 289 -4.24 4.99 -6.55
CA PHE A 289 -3.42 4.51 -5.43
C PHE A 289 -2.33 3.50 -5.85
N ARG A 290 -2.12 3.33 -7.17
CA ARG A 290 -1.00 2.54 -7.73
C ARG A 290 0.24 3.39 -8.02
N PHE A 291 0.25 4.65 -7.59
CA PHE A 291 1.41 5.53 -7.73
C PHE A 291 2.63 5.03 -6.94
N GLY A 292 2.41 4.27 -5.85
CA GLY A 292 3.50 3.76 -5.01
C GLY A 292 4.53 2.92 -5.78
N HIS A 293 4.16 2.33 -6.93
CA HIS A 293 5.09 1.60 -7.78
C HIS A 293 6.22 2.46 -8.36
N SER A 294 6.01 3.77 -8.58
CA SER A 294 7.08 4.68 -9.04
C SER A 294 7.98 5.17 -7.92
N MET A 295 7.53 5.05 -6.65
CA MET A 295 8.32 5.46 -5.48
C MET A 295 9.36 4.42 -5.04
N VAL A 296 9.31 3.20 -5.60
CA VAL A 296 10.18 2.09 -5.22
C VAL A 296 11.60 2.30 -5.74
N ARG A 297 12.59 1.99 -4.92
CA ARG A 297 14.01 1.94 -5.30
C ARG A 297 14.45 0.51 -5.65
N ASP A 298 15.48 0.39 -6.49
CA ASP A 298 16.15 -0.90 -6.74
C ASP A 298 17.08 -1.32 -5.60
N ARG A 299 17.59 -0.35 -4.82
CA ARG A 299 18.58 -0.58 -3.78
C ARG A 299 18.34 0.31 -2.56
N TYR A 300 18.66 -0.23 -1.39
CA TYR A 300 18.46 0.40 -0.09
C TYR A 300 19.72 0.32 0.76
N GLU A 301 20.07 1.43 1.39
CA GLU A 301 20.91 1.49 2.58
C GLU A 301 20.10 0.91 3.73
N TRP A 302 20.08 -0.42 3.86
CA TRP A 302 19.08 -1.11 4.68
C TRP A 302 19.43 -1.12 6.17
N ASN A 303 20.71 -1.35 6.50
CA ASN A 303 21.28 -1.29 7.84
C ASN A 303 22.83 -1.27 7.77
N SER A 304 23.54 -1.29 8.90
CA SER A 304 25.02 -1.32 8.93
C SER A 304 25.69 -2.55 8.32
N VAL A 305 24.95 -3.60 7.96
CA VAL A 305 25.49 -4.72 7.18
C VAL A 305 25.27 -4.48 5.69
N PHE A 306 24.07 -4.03 5.30
CA PHE A 306 23.67 -3.81 3.92
C PHE A 306 23.69 -2.33 3.56
N ASN A 307 24.90 -1.77 3.50
CA ASN A 307 25.16 -0.38 3.14
C ASN A 307 26.32 -0.26 2.14
N SER A 308 26.42 0.89 1.47
CA SER A 308 27.46 1.16 0.48
C SER A 308 28.74 1.80 1.03
N ASP A 309 28.80 2.18 2.31
CA ASP A 309 29.95 2.88 2.89
C ASP A 309 31.12 1.91 3.10
N PRO A 310 32.22 2.01 2.32
CA PRO A 310 33.35 1.08 2.44
C PRO A 310 34.13 1.22 3.75
N THR A 311 33.86 2.29 4.52
CA THR A 311 34.49 2.52 5.83
C THR A 311 33.69 1.91 6.98
N ALA A 312 32.43 1.55 6.77
CA ALA A 312 31.59 0.97 7.81
C ALA A 312 32.06 -0.47 8.15
N PRO A 313 32.25 -0.84 9.43
CA PRO A 313 32.93 -2.09 9.80
C PRO A 313 32.29 -3.39 9.29
N ARG A 314 30.99 -3.37 9.03
CA ARG A 314 30.20 -4.54 8.61
C ARG A 314 29.63 -4.42 7.20
N HIS A 315 30.01 -3.39 6.46
CA HIS A 315 29.43 -3.14 5.14
C HIS A 315 29.61 -4.32 4.20
N ARG A 316 28.58 -4.53 3.39
CA ARG A 316 28.59 -5.42 2.24
C ARG A 316 28.32 -4.54 1.01
N ALA A 317 27.09 -4.58 0.54
CA ALA A 317 26.55 -3.69 -0.46
C ALA A 317 25.13 -3.31 -0.04
N GLN A 318 24.55 -2.30 -0.69
CA GLN A 318 23.13 -2.01 -0.54
C GLN A 318 22.28 -3.26 -0.78
N ALA A 319 21.21 -3.40 0.00
CA ALA A 319 20.21 -4.44 -0.22
C ALA A 319 19.44 -4.15 -1.50
N THR A 320 19.37 -5.13 -2.41
CA THR A 320 18.55 -5.01 -3.62
C THR A 320 17.09 -5.26 -3.32
N LEU A 321 16.18 -4.69 -4.12
CA LEU A 321 14.75 -4.95 -4.02
C LEU A 321 14.45 -6.45 -4.13
N GLN A 322 15.14 -7.17 -5.03
CA GLN A 322 15.03 -8.62 -5.15
C GLN A 322 15.36 -9.34 -3.82
N GLN A 323 16.38 -8.88 -3.08
CA GLN A 323 16.70 -9.44 -1.77
C GLN A 323 15.60 -9.13 -0.74
N LEU A 324 15.02 -7.93 -0.74
CA LEU A 324 13.90 -7.61 0.16
C LEU A 324 12.66 -8.48 -0.12
N PHE A 325 12.42 -8.86 -1.38
CA PHE A 325 11.36 -9.82 -1.74
C PHE A 325 11.68 -11.25 -1.28
N ARG A 326 12.97 -11.63 -1.24
CA ARG A 326 13.43 -12.98 -0.86
C ARG A 326 13.11 -13.35 0.59
N PHE A 327 13.14 -12.39 1.52
CA PHE A 327 12.91 -12.64 2.96
C PHE A 327 11.44 -12.47 3.38
N SER A 328 10.52 -12.71 2.46
CA SER A 328 9.09 -12.53 2.68
C SER A 328 8.32 -13.78 2.23
N GLY A 329 7.24 -14.12 2.92
CA GLY A 329 6.46 -15.33 2.66
C GLY A 329 5.67 -15.31 1.35
N THR A 330 5.44 -14.14 0.76
CA THR A 330 4.60 -13.98 -0.43
C THR A 330 5.30 -13.36 -1.65
N GLY A 331 6.41 -12.63 -1.48
CA GLY A 331 7.16 -12.02 -2.58
C GLY A 331 8.34 -12.82 -3.14
N GLY A 332 8.75 -13.91 -2.48
CA GLY A 332 9.92 -14.68 -2.87
C GLY A 332 9.61 -15.98 -3.61
N ASP A 333 10.60 -16.50 -4.35
CA ASP A 333 10.68 -17.93 -4.62
C ASP A 333 10.60 -18.63 -3.27
N ARG A 334 9.61 -19.51 -3.07
CA ARG A 334 9.30 -20.18 -1.78
C ARG A 334 10.40 -21.14 -1.32
N THR A 335 11.62 -20.92 -1.79
CA THR A 335 12.84 -21.68 -1.57
C THR A 335 13.48 -21.40 -0.21
N PHE A 336 12.95 -20.46 0.59
CA PHE A 336 13.47 -20.17 1.93
C PHE A 336 12.51 -20.62 3.03
N ASP A 337 13.00 -21.60 3.80
CA ASP A 337 12.36 -22.32 4.90
C ASP A 337 12.44 -21.57 6.25
N VAL A 338 12.58 -20.24 6.27
CA VAL A 338 13.21 -19.58 7.44
C VAL A 338 12.59 -18.24 7.82
N SER A 339 12.49 -18.04 9.14
CA SER A 339 12.38 -16.72 9.77
C SER A 339 13.50 -15.78 9.28
N LEU A 340 13.28 -14.49 9.46
CA LEU A 340 14.23 -13.44 9.09
C LEU A 340 15.61 -13.70 9.72
N PRO A 341 16.72 -13.68 8.97
CA PRO A 341 18.05 -13.67 9.58
C PRO A 341 18.30 -12.35 10.32
N SER A 342 18.92 -12.40 11.49
CA SER A 342 19.11 -11.25 12.37
C SER A 342 19.95 -10.11 11.77
N ASP A 343 20.79 -10.37 10.76
CA ASP A 343 21.52 -9.34 10.01
C ASP A 343 20.65 -8.57 9.00
N TRP A 344 19.40 -9.01 8.77
CA TRP A 344 18.42 -8.38 7.89
C TRP A 344 17.34 -7.56 8.62
N ILE A 345 17.41 -7.41 9.94
CA ILE A 345 16.49 -6.51 10.66
C ILE A 345 16.61 -5.09 10.08
N ALA A 346 15.47 -4.42 9.89
CA ALA A 346 15.44 -3.05 9.39
C ALA A 346 16.11 -2.06 10.36
N ASP A 347 16.89 -1.12 9.82
CA ASP A 347 17.17 0.14 10.53
C ASP A 347 16.09 1.16 10.15
N TYR A 348 15.12 1.37 11.04
CA TYR A 348 14.02 2.32 10.78
C TYR A 348 14.52 3.76 10.60
N CYS A 349 15.68 4.10 11.16
CA CYS A 349 16.28 5.44 11.04
C CYS A 349 16.80 5.74 9.62
N ARG A 350 16.98 4.71 8.78
CA ARG A 350 17.34 4.86 7.36
C ARG A 350 16.12 4.94 6.43
N LEU A 351 14.92 4.72 6.96
CA LEU A 351 13.65 4.72 6.22
C LEU A 351 12.73 5.89 6.63
N PHE A 352 12.85 6.36 7.87
CA PHE A 352 12.07 7.46 8.44
C PHE A 352 13.00 8.43 9.17
N ASP A 353 12.81 9.73 8.96
CA ASP A 353 13.58 10.76 9.67
C ASP A 353 12.99 10.99 11.06
N LEU A 354 13.50 10.24 12.04
CA LEU A 354 13.08 10.32 13.43
C LEU A 354 13.58 11.60 14.13
N THR A 355 14.52 12.33 13.53
CA THR A 355 15.06 13.56 14.12
C THR A 355 14.09 14.74 14.01
N THR A 356 13.02 14.58 13.24
CA THR A 356 11.91 15.53 13.14
C THR A 356 11.09 15.64 14.43
N VAL A 357 11.17 14.64 15.33
CA VAL A 357 10.43 14.61 16.60
C VAL A 357 11.28 15.22 17.73
N PRO A 358 10.85 16.31 18.37
CA PRO A 358 11.51 16.86 19.54
C PRO A 358 11.62 15.83 20.67
N GLY A 359 12.82 15.68 21.24
CA GLY A 359 13.09 14.70 22.30
C GLY A 359 13.41 13.28 21.82
N ALA A 360 13.46 13.06 20.50
CA ALA A 360 14.02 11.84 19.93
C ALA A 360 15.49 11.65 20.33
N ASP A 361 15.90 10.41 20.56
CA ASP A 361 17.30 10.07 20.85
C ASP A 361 18.22 10.55 19.70
N ALA A 362 19.32 11.22 20.06
CA ALA A 362 20.31 11.70 19.10
C ALA A 362 20.95 10.56 18.29
N ALA A 363 20.93 9.33 18.81
CA ALA A 363 21.43 8.13 18.13
C ALA A 363 20.63 7.77 16.86
N PHE A 364 19.42 8.32 16.66
CA PHE A 364 18.62 8.06 15.46
C PHE A 364 19.08 8.83 14.23
N ARG A 365 19.99 9.81 14.39
CA ARG A 365 20.48 10.58 13.24
C ARG A 365 21.24 9.66 12.27
N ARG A 366 20.94 9.80 10.98
CA ARG A 366 21.68 9.19 9.88
C ARG A 366 22.26 10.27 8.98
N SER A 367 23.41 10.00 8.39
CA SER A 367 23.96 10.89 7.39
C SER A 367 23.10 10.84 6.11
N PRO A 368 23.09 11.89 5.27
CA PRO A 368 22.34 11.86 4.01
C PRO A 368 22.73 10.70 3.08
N ALA A 369 23.97 10.20 3.18
CA ALA A 369 24.46 9.07 2.38
C ALA A 369 23.90 7.71 2.85
N GLU A 370 23.45 7.61 4.10
CA GLU A 370 22.88 6.39 4.68
C GLU A 370 21.35 6.38 4.66
N PHE A 371 20.73 7.53 4.38
CA PHE A 371 19.30 7.71 4.42
C PHE A 371 18.67 7.44 3.05
N ASN A 372 17.57 6.69 3.03
CA ASN A 372 16.88 6.39 1.79
C ASN A 372 15.73 7.38 1.54
N PHE A 373 15.77 8.07 0.41
CA PHE A 373 14.61 8.78 -0.13
C PHE A 373 13.84 7.91 -1.13
N ALA A 374 12.53 8.02 -1.17
CA ALA A 374 11.73 7.36 -2.20
C ALA A 374 12.06 7.94 -3.58
N LYS A 375 11.90 7.13 -4.64
CA LYS A 375 11.87 7.66 -6.01
C LYS A 375 10.68 8.62 -6.18
N ARG A 376 10.75 9.52 -7.15
CA ARG A 376 9.69 10.51 -7.40
C ARG A 376 8.41 9.82 -7.86
N ILE A 377 7.27 10.44 -7.56
CA ILE A 377 6.01 10.03 -8.16
C ILE A 377 5.98 10.57 -9.60
N ASP A 378 6.41 9.74 -10.54
CA ASP A 378 6.40 10.02 -11.97
C ASP A 378 6.03 8.77 -12.78
N THR A 379 6.15 8.86 -14.12
CA THR A 379 5.79 7.77 -15.03
C THR A 379 6.82 6.64 -15.14
N LEU A 380 7.92 6.69 -14.37
CA LEU A 380 8.94 5.65 -14.38
C LEU A 380 8.74 4.63 -13.25
N VAL A 381 9.08 3.39 -13.54
CA VAL A 381 9.16 2.29 -12.57
C VAL A 381 10.47 1.53 -12.76
N VAL A 382 11.00 1.00 -11.66
CA VAL A 382 12.31 0.32 -11.66
C VAL A 382 12.30 -1.01 -12.43
N ASP A 383 13.44 -1.42 -13.00
CA ASP A 383 13.54 -2.60 -13.88
C ASP A 383 13.11 -3.91 -13.20
N PHE A 384 13.31 -4.04 -11.88
CA PHE A 384 12.83 -5.22 -11.16
C PHE A 384 11.32 -5.45 -11.34
N LEU A 385 10.53 -4.37 -11.44
CA LEU A 385 9.09 -4.43 -11.67
C LEU A 385 8.72 -4.71 -13.14
N ARG A 386 9.65 -4.55 -14.09
CA ARG A 386 9.51 -5.02 -15.48
C ARG A 386 9.60 -6.54 -15.57
N ARG A 387 10.36 -7.18 -14.68
CA ARG A 387 10.70 -8.61 -14.75
C ARG A 387 10.31 -9.37 -13.49
N LEU A 388 9.08 -9.17 -13.04
CA LEU A 388 8.61 -9.82 -11.81
C LEU A 388 8.77 -11.35 -11.86
N PRO A 389 9.26 -11.98 -10.78
CA PRO A 389 9.24 -13.44 -10.68
C PRO A 389 7.79 -13.95 -10.76
N PRO A 390 7.49 -15.03 -11.52
CA PRO A 390 6.12 -15.51 -11.69
C PRO A 390 5.34 -15.76 -10.39
N ALA A 391 6.05 -16.18 -9.34
CA ALA A 391 5.47 -16.41 -8.01
C ALA A 391 4.85 -15.16 -7.37
N THR A 392 5.41 -13.96 -7.62
CA THR A 392 4.94 -12.71 -6.98
C THR A 392 3.57 -12.28 -7.47
N PHE A 393 3.15 -12.78 -8.62
CA PHE A 393 1.80 -12.63 -9.14
C PHE A 393 1.10 -13.99 -9.30
N GLY A 394 1.39 -14.94 -8.40
CA GLY A 394 0.59 -16.16 -8.25
C GLY A 394 0.57 -17.10 -9.46
N ALA A 395 1.52 -16.99 -10.39
CA ALA A 395 1.67 -17.97 -11.46
C ALA A 395 2.03 -19.33 -10.86
N ALA A 396 1.43 -20.40 -11.38
CA ALA A 396 1.75 -21.74 -10.91
C ALA A 396 3.18 -22.13 -11.30
N ALA A 397 3.86 -22.87 -10.42
CA ALA A 397 5.19 -23.40 -10.70
C ALA A 397 5.17 -24.20 -12.02
N GLY A 398 6.14 -23.94 -12.90
CA GLY A 398 6.26 -24.59 -14.21
C GLY A 398 5.42 -23.98 -15.33
N VAL A 399 4.62 -22.94 -15.08
CA VAL A 399 3.93 -22.18 -16.14
C VAL A 399 4.89 -21.15 -16.73
N SER A 400 5.11 -21.22 -18.05
CA SER A 400 5.82 -20.17 -18.78
C SER A 400 4.96 -18.93 -18.87
N VAL A 401 5.51 -17.78 -18.47
CA VAL A 401 4.86 -16.47 -18.54
C VAL A 401 5.71 -15.59 -19.45
N SER A 402 5.10 -14.90 -20.39
CA SER A 402 5.84 -14.03 -21.32
C SER A 402 6.46 -12.84 -20.59
N ASP A 403 7.53 -12.25 -21.15
CA ASP A 403 8.17 -11.07 -20.56
C ASP A 403 7.20 -9.90 -20.43
N ARG A 404 6.27 -9.76 -21.37
CA ARG A 404 5.21 -8.75 -21.32
C ARG A 404 4.26 -8.98 -20.13
N GLU A 405 3.87 -10.22 -19.87
CA GLU A 405 3.01 -10.57 -18.73
C GLU A 405 3.72 -10.46 -17.37
N ARG A 406 5.06 -10.44 -17.35
CA ARG A 406 5.90 -10.18 -16.17
C ARG A 406 6.07 -8.68 -15.89
N ASN A 407 5.83 -7.80 -16.87
CA ASN A 407 5.93 -6.36 -16.71
C ASN A 407 4.74 -5.83 -15.89
N LEU A 408 5.02 -5.33 -14.68
CA LEU A 408 4.01 -4.77 -13.78
C LEU A 408 3.21 -3.64 -14.44
N ALA A 409 3.88 -2.73 -15.15
CA ALA A 409 3.23 -1.61 -15.80
C ALA A 409 2.22 -2.11 -16.85
N PHE A 410 2.61 -3.10 -17.66
CA PHE A 410 1.70 -3.73 -18.62
C PHE A 410 0.49 -4.37 -17.94
N ARG A 411 0.72 -5.14 -16.87
CA ARG A 411 -0.36 -5.77 -16.10
C ARG A 411 -1.36 -4.75 -15.54
N ASN A 412 -0.86 -3.63 -15.02
CA ASN A 412 -1.68 -2.57 -14.46
C ASN A 412 -2.52 -1.88 -15.53
N LEU A 413 -1.90 -1.54 -16.67
CA LEU A 413 -2.57 -0.95 -17.83
C LEU A 413 -3.64 -1.88 -18.42
N MET A 414 -3.34 -3.17 -18.57
CA MET A 414 -4.31 -4.16 -19.06
C MET A 414 -5.47 -4.39 -18.11
N ARG A 415 -5.23 -4.38 -16.79
CA ARG A 415 -6.29 -4.51 -15.78
C ARG A 415 -7.23 -3.31 -15.83
N ALA A 416 -6.70 -2.09 -15.92
CA ALA A 416 -7.48 -0.87 -16.09
C ALA A 416 -8.36 -0.93 -17.34
N ASN A 417 -7.82 -1.40 -18.46
CA ASN A 417 -8.56 -1.60 -19.70
C ASN A 417 -9.69 -2.65 -19.54
N THR A 418 -9.41 -3.74 -18.81
CA THR A 418 -10.38 -4.83 -18.57
C THR A 418 -11.61 -4.38 -17.77
N VAL A 419 -11.46 -3.42 -16.85
CA VAL A 419 -12.58 -2.88 -16.05
C VAL A 419 -13.18 -1.60 -16.64
N GLY A 420 -12.71 -1.19 -17.82
CA GLY A 420 -13.20 0.00 -18.53
C GLY A 420 -13.02 1.29 -17.75
N LEU A 421 -11.86 1.50 -17.12
CA LEU A 421 -11.56 2.79 -16.47
C LEU A 421 -11.67 3.93 -17.49
N ALA A 422 -12.21 5.05 -17.05
CA ALA A 422 -12.23 6.28 -17.86
C ALA A 422 -10.81 6.75 -18.20
N SER A 423 -10.67 7.44 -19.34
CA SER A 423 -9.42 8.12 -19.67
C SER A 423 -9.11 9.24 -18.66
N GLY A 424 -7.83 9.63 -18.58
CA GLY A 424 -7.40 10.69 -17.67
C GLY A 424 -8.12 12.03 -17.90
N ARG A 425 -8.30 12.45 -19.16
CA ARG A 425 -9.05 13.67 -19.51
C ARG A 425 -10.53 13.57 -19.14
N ARG A 426 -11.13 12.40 -19.33
CA ARG A 426 -12.52 12.17 -18.93
C ARG A 426 -12.68 12.24 -17.42
N ALA A 427 -11.75 11.67 -16.66
CA ALA A 427 -11.70 11.79 -15.22
C ALA A 427 -11.52 13.25 -14.79
N ALA A 428 -10.63 14.01 -15.43
CA ALA A 428 -10.43 15.44 -15.15
C ALA A 428 -11.72 16.25 -15.33
N ALA A 429 -12.43 16.05 -16.44
CA ALA A 429 -13.70 16.71 -16.69
C ALA A 429 -14.78 16.35 -15.65
N LEU A 430 -14.87 15.09 -15.22
CA LEU A 430 -15.85 14.64 -14.23
C LEU A 430 -15.51 15.08 -12.80
N LEU A 431 -14.23 15.26 -12.49
CA LEU A 431 -13.74 15.77 -11.21
C LEU A 431 -13.61 17.29 -11.18
N GLU A 432 -14.02 17.97 -12.25
CA GLU A 432 -13.97 19.43 -12.37
C GLU A 432 -12.57 20.00 -12.13
N VAL A 433 -11.54 19.33 -12.65
CA VAL A 433 -10.13 19.77 -12.60
C VAL A 433 -9.57 20.01 -14.00
N GLU A 434 -8.51 20.81 -14.08
CA GLU A 434 -7.84 21.09 -15.35
C GLU A 434 -7.21 19.81 -15.92
N ALA A 435 -7.46 19.57 -17.20
CA ALA A 435 -6.94 18.39 -17.89
C ALA A 435 -5.55 18.66 -18.47
N LEU A 436 -4.69 17.63 -18.50
CA LEU A 436 -3.40 17.70 -19.18
C LEU A 436 -3.59 17.91 -20.68
N ASP A 437 -2.84 18.85 -21.24
CA ASP A 437 -2.78 19.09 -22.69
C ASP A 437 -1.99 17.98 -23.42
N ASP A 438 -2.06 17.98 -24.76
CA ASP A 438 -1.44 16.93 -25.58
C ASP A 438 0.08 16.86 -25.35
N LYS A 439 0.72 18.03 -25.18
CA LYS A 439 2.16 18.14 -24.98
C LYS A 439 2.56 17.63 -23.60
N GLN A 440 1.79 17.94 -22.56
CA GLN A 440 2.01 17.43 -21.21
C GLN A 440 1.90 15.90 -21.16
N ILE A 441 0.94 15.31 -21.88
CA ILE A 441 0.78 13.85 -21.97
C ILE A 441 1.98 13.20 -22.68
N LEU A 442 2.39 13.75 -23.82
CA LEU A 442 3.41 13.15 -24.69
C LEU A 442 4.85 13.40 -24.22
N VAL A 443 5.14 14.56 -23.63
CA VAL A 443 6.52 14.99 -23.31
C VAL A 443 6.82 14.87 -21.82
N GLY A 444 5.90 15.30 -20.95
CA GLY A 444 6.11 15.37 -19.50
C GLY A 444 7.34 16.17 -19.04
N SER A 445 7.99 15.69 -17.98
CA SER A 445 9.10 16.32 -17.26
C SER A 445 10.09 15.28 -16.69
N GLY A 446 10.75 14.54 -17.58
CA GLY A 446 11.83 13.62 -17.21
C GLY A 446 11.37 12.21 -16.81
N GLY A 447 10.10 11.86 -17.06
CA GLY A 447 9.62 10.49 -16.97
C GLY A 447 9.67 9.75 -18.31
N ALA A 448 8.70 8.86 -18.56
CA ALA A 448 8.62 8.00 -19.73
C ALA A 448 8.71 8.79 -21.06
N ASP A 449 9.66 8.40 -21.91
CA ASP A 449 9.84 8.98 -23.24
C ASP A 449 8.91 8.32 -24.26
N LEU A 450 8.02 9.12 -24.84
CA LEU A 450 7.03 8.69 -25.83
C LEU A 450 7.36 9.14 -27.26
N ALA A 451 8.52 9.78 -27.47
CA ALA A 451 8.95 10.25 -28.79
C ALA A 451 9.15 9.11 -29.80
N GLY A 452 9.45 7.90 -29.32
CA GLY A 452 9.60 6.69 -30.14
C GLY A 452 8.28 6.07 -30.63
N LEU A 453 7.13 6.54 -30.15
CA LEU A 453 5.83 6.06 -30.64
C LEU A 453 5.51 6.65 -32.03
N SER A 454 4.78 5.90 -32.86
CA SER A 454 4.31 6.43 -34.14
C SER A 454 3.30 7.57 -33.92
N GLU A 455 3.15 8.49 -34.88
CA GLU A 455 2.15 9.56 -34.73
C GLU A 455 0.72 9.03 -34.53
N ALA A 456 0.39 7.88 -35.12
CA ALA A 456 -0.91 7.25 -34.94
C ALA A 456 -1.10 6.77 -33.50
N ASP A 457 -0.05 6.20 -32.90
CA ASP A 457 -0.06 5.77 -31.50
C ASP A 457 -0.10 6.95 -30.53
N GLN A 458 0.65 8.02 -30.82
CA GLN A 458 0.61 9.25 -30.02
C GLN A 458 -0.79 9.87 -30.03
N ARG A 459 -1.44 9.96 -31.20
CA ARG A 459 -2.82 10.43 -31.31
C ARG A 459 -3.80 9.53 -30.54
N ALA A 460 -3.66 8.21 -30.65
CA ALA A 460 -4.51 7.28 -29.91
C ALA A 460 -4.31 7.41 -28.38
N LEU A 461 -3.07 7.52 -27.93
CA LEU A 461 -2.73 7.66 -26.51
C LEU A 461 -3.26 8.98 -25.93
N VAL A 462 -3.14 10.10 -26.65
CA VAL A 462 -3.68 11.40 -26.23
C VAL A 462 -5.21 11.37 -26.16
N ALA A 463 -5.87 10.73 -27.14
CA ALA A 463 -7.32 10.61 -27.15
C ALA A 463 -7.85 9.75 -25.99
N ASN A 464 -7.13 8.69 -25.60
CA ASN A 464 -7.58 7.76 -24.57
C ASN A 464 -6.44 7.39 -23.59
N THR A 465 -5.90 8.39 -22.90
CA THR A 465 -4.76 8.17 -21.99
C THR A 465 -5.17 7.33 -20.79
N PRO A 466 -4.51 6.18 -20.52
CA PRO A 466 -4.84 5.32 -19.39
C PRO A 466 -4.72 6.09 -18.07
N LEU A 467 -5.74 5.97 -17.21
CA LEU A 467 -5.86 6.77 -15.99
C LEU A 467 -4.62 6.68 -15.08
N TRP A 468 -4.04 5.50 -14.91
CA TRP A 468 -2.84 5.32 -14.09
C TRP A 468 -1.65 6.10 -14.65
N PHE A 469 -1.39 6.00 -15.96
CA PHE A 469 -0.33 6.76 -16.61
C PHE A 469 -0.59 8.27 -16.53
N TYR A 470 -1.83 8.70 -16.75
CA TYR A 470 -2.22 10.10 -16.66
C TYR A 470 -1.94 10.67 -15.27
N ILE A 471 -2.30 9.96 -14.20
CA ILE A 471 -2.08 10.39 -12.81
C ILE A 471 -0.59 10.49 -12.48
N LEU A 472 0.22 9.53 -12.95
CA LEU A 472 1.67 9.59 -12.80
C LEU A 472 2.28 10.75 -13.58
N ARG A 473 1.81 11.00 -14.80
CA ARG A 473 2.27 12.13 -15.63
C ARG A 473 1.86 13.47 -15.03
N GLU A 474 0.66 13.55 -14.48
CA GLU A 474 0.17 14.71 -13.72
C GLU A 474 1.07 14.99 -12.52
N ALA A 475 1.45 13.96 -11.75
CA ALA A 475 2.37 14.13 -10.62
C ALA A 475 3.79 14.53 -11.06
N GLU A 476 4.29 13.93 -12.13
CA GLU A 476 5.62 14.18 -12.70
C GLU A 476 5.83 15.67 -13.00
N ILE A 477 4.88 16.29 -13.70
CA ILE A 477 4.94 17.71 -14.07
C ILE A 477 4.65 18.66 -12.88
N ASN A 478 4.09 18.14 -11.78
CA ASN A 478 3.73 18.88 -10.58
C ASN A 478 4.67 18.57 -9.39
N GLY A 479 5.95 18.29 -9.67
CA GLY A 479 6.96 18.14 -8.62
C GLY A 479 6.90 16.84 -7.83
N GLY A 480 6.28 15.80 -8.39
CA GLY A 480 6.21 14.47 -7.77
C GLY A 480 5.15 14.34 -6.68
N ARG A 481 4.01 15.03 -6.81
CA ARG A 481 2.85 14.90 -5.92
C ARG A 481 1.58 14.70 -6.74
N LEU A 482 0.65 13.91 -6.22
CA LEU A 482 -0.67 13.74 -6.80
C LEU A 482 -1.44 15.07 -6.67
N THR A 483 -1.78 15.67 -7.80
CA THR A 483 -2.62 16.87 -7.91
C THR A 483 -3.92 16.52 -8.63
N GLY A 484 -4.67 17.51 -9.12
CA GLY A 484 -5.79 17.35 -10.05
C GLY A 484 -6.61 16.06 -9.86
N VAL A 485 -6.52 15.15 -10.83
CA VAL A 485 -7.28 13.88 -10.85
C VAL A 485 -6.82 12.93 -9.75
N GLY A 486 -5.52 12.64 -9.69
CA GLY A 486 -4.98 11.64 -8.76
C GLY A 486 -5.21 12.03 -7.30
N GLY A 487 -4.90 13.29 -6.97
CA GLY A 487 -5.03 13.85 -5.64
C GLY A 487 -6.47 13.90 -5.17
N ARG A 488 -7.41 14.29 -6.04
CA ARG A 488 -8.84 14.34 -5.70
C ARG A 488 -9.40 12.95 -5.41
N ILE A 489 -9.11 11.96 -6.26
CA ILE A 489 -9.56 10.57 -6.05
C ILE A 489 -9.00 10.04 -4.72
N VAL A 490 -7.69 10.20 -4.49
CA VAL A 490 -7.05 9.69 -3.27
C VAL A 490 -7.65 10.37 -2.04
N ALA A 491 -7.69 11.70 -1.97
CA ALA A 491 -8.16 12.41 -0.78
C ALA A 491 -9.61 12.05 -0.41
N GLU A 492 -10.53 12.00 -1.38
CA GLU A 492 -11.95 11.68 -1.09
C GLU A 492 -12.18 10.24 -0.67
N VAL A 493 -11.46 9.29 -1.25
CA VAL A 493 -11.55 7.87 -0.85
C VAL A 493 -11.00 7.68 0.56
N PHE A 494 -9.87 8.32 0.90
CA PHE A 494 -9.34 8.29 2.27
C PHE A 494 -10.31 8.91 3.28
N HIS A 495 -10.91 10.06 2.94
CA HIS A 495 -11.93 10.66 3.78
C HIS A 495 -13.10 9.70 4.04
N ARG A 496 -13.61 9.03 2.99
CA ARG A 496 -14.70 8.05 3.11
C ARG A 496 -14.31 6.80 3.90
N ALA A 497 -13.11 6.29 3.69
CA ALA A 497 -12.57 5.14 4.41
C ALA A 497 -12.40 5.42 5.91
N MET A 498 -11.94 6.62 6.27
CA MET A 498 -11.86 7.05 7.68
C MET A 498 -13.24 7.28 8.28
N GLU A 499 -14.17 7.91 7.55
CA GLU A 499 -15.54 8.12 8.03
C GLU A 499 -16.26 6.78 8.28
N GLY A 500 -16.05 5.80 7.40
CA GLY A 500 -16.64 4.47 7.47
C GLY A 500 -16.03 3.54 8.53
N SER A 501 -14.86 3.89 9.07
CA SER A 501 -14.21 3.12 10.12
C SER A 501 -14.99 3.16 11.43
N ARG A 502 -15.01 2.02 12.15
CA ARG A 502 -15.68 1.88 13.45
C ARG A 502 -15.25 2.97 14.43
N HIS A 503 -13.95 3.28 14.45
CA HIS A 503 -13.38 4.41 15.18
C HIS A 503 -12.93 5.44 14.15
N SER A 504 -13.39 6.69 14.25
CA SER A 504 -13.20 7.66 13.17
C SER A 504 -12.86 9.05 13.67
N ILE A 505 -11.69 9.56 13.28
CA ILE A 505 -11.32 10.96 13.54
C ILE A 505 -12.10 11.96 12.66
N VAL A 506 -12.73 11.48 11.58
CA VAL A 506 -13.59 12.31 10.72
C VAL A 506 -14.95 12.52 11.39
N ARG A 507 -15.51 11.47 12.00
CA ARG A 507 -16.76 11.58 12.78
C ARG A 507 -16.54 12.22 14.16
N GLU A 508 -15.32 12.20 14.66
CA GLU A 508 -14.91 12.88 15.90
C GLU A 508 -13.86 13.97 15.64
N PRO A 509 -14.22 15.08 14.98
CA PRO A 509 -13.25 16.10 14.51
C PRO A 509 -12.53 16.83 15.66
N SER A 510 -13.02 16.73 16.90
CA SER A 510 -12.35 17.25 18.09
C SER A 510 -11.27 16.33 18.65
N TRP A 511 -11.20 15.06 18.23
CA TRP A 511 -10.20 14.11 18.70
C TRP A 511 -8.80 14.59 18.33
N ARG A 512 -7.85 14.41 19.26
CA ARG A 512 -6.43 14.73 19.07
C ARG A 512 -5.59 13.56 19.60
N PRO A 513 -4.42 13.30 19.00
CA PRO A 513 -3.55 12.24 19.48
C PRO A 513 -3.06 12.54 20.90
N THR A 514 -3.01 11.49 21.70
CA THR A 514 -2.64 11.52 23.12
C THR A 514 -1.37 10.71 23.40
N LEU A 515 -0.87 9.96 22.41
CA LEU A 515 0.36 9.18 22.48
C LEU A 515 1.51 9.96 21.87
N GLY A 516 2.74 9.58 22.23
CA GLY A 516 3.97 10.20 21.73
C GLY A 516 4.50 11.33 22.61
N LEU A 517 5.57 11.98 22.15
CA LEU A 517 6.30 13.00 22.91
C LEU A 517 5.70 14.41 22.76
N GLU A 518 4.88 14.65 21.73
CA GLU A 518 4.27 15.94 21.45
C GLU A 518 2.74 15.86 21.54
N PRO A 519 2.09 16.64 22.44
CA PRO A 519 0.63 16.71 22.48
C PRO A 519 0.04 17.20 21.16
N GLY A 520 -0.95 16.46 20.62
CA GLY A 520 -1.66 16.87 19.41
C GLY A 520 -0.93 16.64 18.09
N LYS A 521 0.26 15.99 18.09
CA LYS A 521 0.96 15.53 16.89
C LYS A 521 1.23 14.04 16.95
N PHE A 522 1.12 13.37 15.81
CA PHE A 522 1.42 11.95 15.69
C PHE A 522 1.61 11.54 14.23
N ASP A 523 2.85 11.59 13.76
CA ASP A 523 3.26 11.11 12.44
C ASP A 523 3.91 9.71 12.54
N MET A 524 4.38 9.16 11.42
CA MET A 524 5.03 7.84 11.44
C MET A 524 6.29 7.82 12.33
N PRO A 525 7.17 8.84 12.32
CA PRO A 525 8.23 8.98 13.33
C PRO A 525 7.76 8.91 14.79
N HIS A 526 6.66 9.58 15.14
CA HIS A 526 6.09 9.52 16.50
C HIS A 526 5.65 8.09 16.85
N LEU A 527 5.01 7.37 15.93
CA LEU A 527 4.61 5.97 16.14
C LEU A 527 5.84 5.12 16.43
N LEU A 528 6.90 5.23 15.63
CA LEU A 528 8.12 4.45 15.80
C LEU A 528 8.80 4.76 17.14
N ILE A 529 8.95 6.04 17.49
CA ILE A 529 9.53 6.43 18.78
C ILE A 529 8.71 5.88 19.94
N TYR A 530 7.37 5.99 19.88
CA TYR A 530 6.52 5.49 20.96
C TYR A 530 6.55 3.96 21.06
N ALA A 531 6.39 3.26 19.93
CA ALA A 531 6.34 1.79 19.88
C ALA A 531 7.66 1.13 20.29
N PHE A 532 8.79 1.79 19.99
CA PHE A 532 10.13 1.31 20.31
C PHE A 532 10.73 2.05 21.52
N GLU A 533 9.89 2.69 22.33
CA GLU A 533 10.25 3.25 23.64
C GLU A 533 11.38 4.30 23.59
N ASN A 534 11.53 5.00 22.45
CA ASN A 534 12.62 5.94 22.18
C ASN A 534 14.02 5.31 22.36
N ARG A 535 14.16 4.00 22.05
CA ARG A 535 15.40 3.24 22.22
C ARG A 535 16.04 2.85 20.89
N SER A 536 17.30 3.25 20.71
CA SER A 536 18.11 2.91 19.54
C SER A 536 18.34 1.41 19.41
N ASP A 537 18.58 0.70 20.51
CA ASP A 537 18.79 -0.74 20.45
C ASP A 537 17.57 -1.53 19.96
N LEU A 538 16.37 -0.92 19.91
CA LEU A 538 15.18 -1.49 19.29
C LEU A 538 14.94 -0.97 17.86
N LEU A 539 15.19 0.32 17.58
CA LEU A 539 14.93 0.95 16.27
C LEU A 539 16.01 0.69 15.20
N ASN A 540 17.27 0.52 15.62
CA ASN A 540 18.40 0.26 14.74
C ASN A 540 19.27 -0.87 15.29
N ARG A 541 18.64 -2.00 15.60
CA ARG A 541 19.26 -3.13 16.32
C ARG A 541 20.57 -3.64 15.71
N VAL A 542 20.71 -3.56 14.39
CA VAL A 542 21.87 -4.07 13.65
C VAL A 542 23.09 -3.15 13.78
N GLY A 543 22.88 -1.88 14.16
CA GLY A 543 23.86 -0.81 14.18
C GLY A 543 23.46 0.27 13.22
#